data_AF-A0A926BQU2-F1
#
_entry.id   AF-A0A926BQU2-F1
#
_cell.length_a   1.000
_cell.length_b   1.000
_cell.length_c   1.000
_cell.angle_alpha   90.00
_cell.angle_beta   90.00
_cell.angle_gamma   90.00
#
_symmetry.space_group_name_H-M   'P 1'
#
loop_
_entity.id
_entity.type
_entity.pdbx_description
1 polymer ?
#
loop_
_entity_poly.entity_id
_entity_poly.type
_entity_poly.pdbx_seq_one_letter_code
_entity_poly.pdbx_strand_id
1 'polypeptide(L)'
;MPFEQAVRAVMEQNGVNACAIVDIETGECLARAGVTVTGVLETAGLVNARMLRAKMRFASDQHHETIEDVLITLDRHYHMIRLIACSAGLATMFIYVILDKTVANLALARRKVAEVQKQMVNSEESARQIDQTRLRLIGGELEPSKVYGEIEAFPQDDLPPFMRDDVAMRLLGIDVASEVEAVEKMLHDLAEREQ
;
A
#
# COMPACT_ATOMS: atom_id res chain seq x y z
N MET A 1 -4.87 -5.99 -17.87
CA MET A 1 -5.22 -7.21 -17.10
C MET A 1 -6.18 -6.81 -15.99
N PRO A 2 -7.31 -7.51 -15.80
CA PRO A 2 -8.24 -7.26 -14.68
C PRO A 2 -7.59 -7.47 -13.30
N PHE A 3 -8.00 -6.70 -12.30
CA PHE A 3 -7.38 -6.72 -10.96
C PHE A 3 -7.46 -8.09 -10.27
N GLU A 4 -8.61 -8.76 -10.34
CA GLU A 4 -8.79 -10.11 -9.80
C GLU A 4 -7.84 -11.13 -10.44
N GLN A 5 -7.58 -10.99 -11.74
CA GLN A 5 -6.63 -11.85 -12.43
C GLN A 5 -5.18 -11.52 -12.02
N ALA A 6 -4.88 -10.24 -11.82
CA ALA A 6 -3.56 -9.78 -11.40
C ALA A 6 -3.18 -10.31 -10.02
N VAL A 7 -4.06 -10.20 -9.01
CA VAL A 7 -3.76 -10.73 -7.67
C VAL A 7 -3.58 -12.24 -7.70
N ARG A 8 -4.39 -12.97 -8.48
CA ARG A 8 -4.25 -14.44 -8.63
C ARG A 8 -2.92 -14.81 -9.30
N ALA A 9 -2.50 -14.11 -10.34
CA ALA A 9 -1.23 -14.36 -11.01
C ALA A 9 -0.01 -14.14 -10.09
N VAL A 10 -0.11 -13.24 -9.12
CA VAL A 10 0.92 -13.06 -8.08
C VAL A 10 0.88 -14.19 -7.06
N MET A 11 -0.32 -14.63 -6.63
CA MET A 11 -0.49 -15.74 -5.68
C MET A 11 0.05 -17.08 -6.18
N GLU A 12 0.22 -17.26 -7.49
CA GLU A 12 0.85 -18.46 -8.08
C GLU A 12 2.34 -18.60 -7.73
N GLN A 13 2.98 -17.53 -7.25
CA GLN A 13 4.37 -17.60 -6.81
C GLN A 13 4.49 -18.32 -5.47
N ASN A 14 5.48 -19.21 -5.38
CA ASN A 14 5.72 -19.99 -4.18
C ASN A 14 6.04 -19.06 -2.98
N GLY A 15 5.40 -19.34 -1.84
CA GLY A 15 5.57 -18.58 -0.60
C GLY A 15 4.89 -17.21 -0.58
N VAL A 16 3.99 -16.88 -1.52
CA VAL A 16 3.11 -15.72 -1.39
C VAL A 16 1.91 -16.08 -0.52
N ASN A 17 1.77 -15.41 0.62
CA ASN A 17 0.67 -15.62 1.56
C ASN A 17 -0.54 -14.77 1.23
N ALA A 18 -0.31 -13.55 0.74
CA ALA A 18 -1.38 -12.61 0.42
C ALA A 18 -0.95 -11.60 -0.64
N CYS A 19 -1.92 -11.12 -1.41
CA CYS A 19 -1.74 -10.07 -2.40
C CYS A 19 -2.98 -9.16 -2.42
N ALA A 20 -2.78 -7.85 -2.53
CA ALA A 20 -3.84 -6.87 -2.68
C ALA A 20 -3.45 -5.77 -3.68
N ILE A 21 -4.43 -5.24 -4.39
CA ILE A 21 -4.30 -4.02 -5.18
C ILE A 21 -5.07 -2.92 -4.45
N VAL A 22 -4.42 -1.79 -4.22
CA VAL A 22 -4.95 -0.72 -3.39
C VAL A 22 -4.76 0.62 -4.09
N ASP A 23 -5.77 1.47 -4.04
CA ASP A 23 -5.69 2.85 -4.50
C ASP A 23 -4.99 3.74 -3.46
N ILE A 24 -3.97 4.48 -3.89
CA ILE A 24 -3.11 5.28 -2.99
C ILE A 24 -3.89 6.48 -2.43
N GLU A 25 -4.83 7.04 -3.18
CA GLU A 25 -5.53 8.28 -2.83
C GLU A 25 -6.70 8.01 -1.87
N THR A 26 -7.41 6.90 -2.08
CA THR A 26 -8.56 6.50 -1.26
C THR A 26 -8.24 5.48 -0.18
N GLY A 27 -7.15 4.73 -0.34
CA GLY A 27 -6.87 3.56 0.50
C GLY A 27 -7.82 2.38 0.23
N GLU A 28 -8.67 2.44 -0.78
CA GLU A 28 -9.62 1.38 -1.13
C GLU A 28 -8.87 0.17 -1.68
N CYS A 29 -9.18 -1.02 -1.14
CA CYS A 29 -8.68 -2.27 -1.67
C CYS A 29 -9.57 -2.75 -2.83
N LEU A 30 -9.01 -2.76 -4.04
CA LEU A 30 -9.72 -2.97 -5.30
C LEU A 30 -9.81 -4.45 -5.68
N ALA A 31 -8.80 -5.23 -5.27
CA ALA A 31 -8.78 -6.68 -5.42
C ALA A 31 -7.85 -7.27 -4.35
N ARG A 32 -8.15 -8.50 -3.92
CA ARG A 32 -7.34 -9.19 -2.91
C ARG A 32 -7.40 -10.71 -3.06
N ALA A 33 -6.33 -11.37 -2.61
CA ALA A 33 -6.23 -12.82 -2.56
C ALA A 33 -5.34 -13.28 -1.40
N GLY A 34 -5.54 -14.53 -0.95
CA GLY A 34 -4.71 -15.21 0.06
C GLY A 34 -5.23 -15.15 1.50
N VAL A 35 -5.89 -14.06 1.91
CA VAL A 35 -6.50 -13.94 3.24
C VAL A 35 -8.01 -14.17 3.17
N THR A 36 -8.50 -15.11 3.99
CA THR A 36 -9.94 -15.44 4.11
C THR A 36 -10.68 -14.50 5.07
N VAL A 37 -9.98 -13.99 6.10
CA VAL A 37 -10.55 -13.05 7.06
C VAL A 37 -10.83 -11.72 6.36
N THR A 38 -12.08 -11.27 6.41
CA THR A 38 -12.52 -10.05 5.74
C THR A 38 -11.99 -8.81 6.47
N GLY A 39 -11.56 -7.80 5.71
CA GLY A 39 -11.10 -6.52 6.24
C GLY A 39 -9.62 -6.46 6.64
N VAL A 40 -8.93 -7.61 6.76
CA VAL A 40 -7.52 -7.66 7.16
C VAL A 40 -6.59 -7.04 6.11
N LEU A 41 -6.78 -7.36 4.83
CA LEU A 41 -5.96 -6.78 3.75
C LEU A 41 -6.42 -5.37 3.40
N GLU A 42 -7.70 -5.07 3.58
CA GLU A 42 -8.26 -3.74 3.43
C GLU A 42 -7.63 -2.77 4.43
N THR A 43 -7.55 -3.15 5.70
CA THR A 43 -6.92 -2.36 6.76
C THR A 43 -5.41 -2.20 6.53
N ALA A 44 -4.69 -3.29 6.23
CA ALA A 44 -3.26 -3.21 5.93
C ALA A 44 -2.98 -2.35 4.69
N GLY A 45 -3.81 -2.46 3.65
CA GLY A 45 -3.76 -1.63 2.45
C GLY A 45 -3.95 -0.15 2.75
N LEU A 46 -4.97 0.19 3.53
CA LEU A 46 -5.26 1.56 3.94
C LEU A 46 -4.08 2.21 4.69
N VAL A 47 -3.49 1.50 5.64
CA VAL A 47 -2.35 2.03 6.41
C VAL A 47 -1.11 2.20 5.51
N ASN A 48 -0.83 1.23 4.64
CA ASN A 48 0.25 1.36 3.67
C ASN A 48 0.02 2.54 2.71
N ALA A 49 -1.22 2.79 2.28
CA ALA A 49 -1.55 3.96 1.46
C ALA A 49 -1.23 5.28 2.18
N ARG A 50 -1.52 5.39 3.48
CA ARG A 50 -1.14 6.57 4.29
C ARG A 50 0.37 6.76 4.33
N MET A 51 1.12 5.68 4.61
CA MET A 51 2.59 5.73 4.64
C MET A 51 3.17 6.15 3.28
N LEU A 52 2.71 5.52 2.20
CA LEU A 52 3.21 5.79 0.85
C LEU A 52 2.94 7.23 0.44
N ARG A 53 1.74 7.77 0.72
CA ARG A 53 1.42 9.18 0.42
C ARG A 53 2.41 10.14 1.07
N ALA A 54 2.72 9.94 2.36
CA ALA A 54 3.68 10.78 3.07
C ALA A 54 5.08 10.71 2.42
N LYS A 55 5.56 9.50 2.11
CA LYS A 55 6.87 9.29 1.47
C LYS A 55 6.93 9.86 0.05
N MET A 56 5.85 9.69 -0.73
CA MET A 56 5.77 10.18 -2.10
C MET A 56 5.76 11.71 -2.17
N ARG A 57 5.02 12.38 -1.28
CA ARG A 57 5.04 13.85 -1.18
C ARG A 57 6.46 14.36 -0.92
N PHE A 58 7.12 13.80 0.08
CA PHE A 58 8.49 14.19 0.40
C PHE A 58 9.48 13.93 -0.76
N ALA A 59 9.45 12.74 -1.37
CA ALA A 59 10.33 12.38 -2.48
C ALA A 59 10.14 13.29 -3.71
N SER A 60 8.88 13.63 -4.02
CA SER A 60 8.54 14.54 -5.12
C SER A 60 8.98 15.97 -4.81
N ASP A 61 8.61 16.50 -3.64
CA ASP A 61 8.78 17.91 -3.29
C ASP A 61 10.24 18.29 -3.01
N GLN A 62 11.03 17.38 -2.45
CA GLN A 62 12.41 17.67 -2.02
C GLN A 62 13.47 17.14 -3.01
N HIS A 63 13.19 16.03 -3.70
CA HIS A 63 14.21 15.29 -4.44
C HIS A 63 13.88 15.08 -5.92
N HIS A 64 12.66 15.43 -6.39
CA HIS A 64 12.20 15.15 -7.75
C HIS A 64 12.31 13.66 -8.13
N GLU A 65 12.25 12.77 -7.13
CA GLU A 65 12.34 11.32 -7.31
C GLU A 65 10.96 10.66 -7.24
N THR A 66 10.83 9.53 -7.92
CA THR A 66 9.63 8.69 -7.86
C THR A 66 9.95 7.36 -7.18
N ILE A 67 9.10 6.97 -6.24
CA ILE A 67 9.22 5.67 -5.56
C ILE A 67 8.73 4.59 -6.53
N GLU A 68 9.57 3.61 -6.85
CA GLU A 68 9.14 2.48 -7.69
C GLU A 68 8.56 1.32 -6.87
N ASP A 69 9.29 0.93 -5.83
CA ASP A 69 8.87 -0.11 -4.88
C ASP A 69 9.36 0.16 -3.46
N VAL A 70 8.72 -0.52 -2.51
CA VAL A 70 9.12 -0.57 -1.11
C VAL A 70 9.22 -2.04 -0.71
N LEU A 71 10.30 -2.41 -0.05
CA LEU A 71 10.50 -3.72 0.54
C LEU A 71 10.76 -3.56 2.03
N ILE A 72 9.91 -4.16 2.85
CA ILE A 72 10.11 -4.28 4.30
C ILE A 72 10.45 -5.74 4.58
N THR A 73 11.60 -5.97 5.18
CA THR A 73 12.05 -7.31 5.58
C THR A 73 11.82 -7.48 7.06
N LEU A 74 10.99 -8.46 7.42
CA LEU A 74 10.78 -8.90 8.79
C LEU A 74 11.53 -10.22 9.04
N ASP A 75 11.43 -10.73 10.27
CA ASP A 75 12.08 -11.99 10.65
C ASP A 75 11.51 -13.16 9.86
N ARG A 76 10.19 -13.19 9.67
CA ARG A 76 9.46 -14.29 9.03
C ARG A 76 8.88 -13.95 7.66
N HIS A 77 8.70 -12.67 7.36
CA HIS A 77 7.96 -12.23 6.18
C HIS A 77 8.68 -11.13 5.41
N TYR A 78 8.48 -11.10 4.09
CA TYR A 78 8.75 -9.92 3.28
C TYR A 78 7.44 -9.23 2.95
N HIS A 79 7.39 -7.91 3.11
CA HIS A 79 6.25 -7.08 2.73
C HIS A 79 6.73 -6.22 1.58
N MET A 80 6.14 -6.42 0.42
CA MET A 80 6.55 -5.77 -0.81
C MET A 80 5.41 -4.94 -1.36
N ILE A 81 5.72 -3.71 -1.73
CA ILE A 81 4.81 -2.76 -2.37
C ILE A 81 5.42 -2.38 -3.71
N ARG A 82 4.67 -2.54 -4.80
CA ARG A 82 5.07 -2.08 -6.15
C ARG A 82 4.07 -1.04 -6.63
N LEU A 83 4.54 0.17 -6.95
CA LEU A 83 3.64 1.23 -7.43
C LEU A 83 3.20 0.97 -8.88
N ILE A 84 1.98 1.42 -9.19
CA ILE A 84 1.37 1.35 -10.52
C ILE A 84 1.10 2.78 -11.00
N ALA A 85 1.84 3.20 -12.02
CA ALA A 85 1.64 4.48 -12.70
C ALA A 85 0.62 4.32 -13.82
N CYS A 86 -0.50 5.05 -13.74
CA CYS A 86 -1.60 4.90 -14.72
C CYS A 86 -1.95 6.19 -15.47
N SER A 87 -1.68 7.37 -14.91
CA SER A 87 -1.98 8.65 -15.57
C SER A 87 -0.76 9.56 -15.53
N ALA A 88 -0.30 10.03 -16.70
CA ALA A 88 0.78 11.02 -16.86
C ALA A 88 2.06 10.77 -16.02
N GLY A 89 2.37 9.50 -15.72
CA GLY A 89 3.52 9.12 -14.89
C GLY A 89 3.29 9.18 -13.36
N LEU A 90 2.09 9.58 -12.90
CA LEU A 90 1.73 9.57 -11.49
C LEU A 90 1.26 8.18 -11.05
N ALA A 91 1.88 7.67 -9.98
CA ALA A 91 1.42 6.47 -9.30
C ALA A 91 0.09 6.75 -8.60
N THR A 92 -0.92 5.95 -8.92
CA THR A 92 -2.28 6.08 -8.36
C THR A 92 -2.65 4.86 -7.53
N MET A 93 -1.98 3.73 -7.75
CA MET A 93 -2.28 2.45 -7.12
C MET A 93 -0.99 1.72 -6.77
N PHE A 94 -1.09 0.69 -5.95
CA PHE A 94 0.01 -0.23 -5.67
C PHE A 94 -0.45 -1.67 -5.52
N ILE A 95 0.49 -2.59 -5.79
CA ILE A 95 0.38 -4.01 -5.47
C ILE A 95 1.08 -4.23 -4.13
N TYR A 96 0.36 -4.72 -3.13
CA TYR A 96 0.89 -5.12 -1.83
C TYR A 96 0.94 -6.63 -1.72
N VAL A 97 2.09 -7.18 -1.36
CA VAL A 97 2.35 -8.62 -1.32
C VAL A 97 3.05 -9.00 -0.02
N ILE A 98 2.55 -10.05 0.63
CA ILE A 98 3.17 -10.64 1.83
C ILE A 98 3.74 -12.00 1.45
N LEU A 99 5.03 -12.19 1.70
CA LEU A 99 5.75 -13.42 1.38
C LEU A 99 6.30 -14.08 2.63
N ASP A 100 6.24 -15.40 2.70
CA ASP A 100 6.94 -16.20 3.70
C ASP A 100 8.43 -16.31 3.34
N LYS A 101 9.30 -15.82 4.22
CA LYS A 101 10.75 -15.76 4.00
C LYS A 101 11.42 -17.14 3.94
N THR A 102 10.80 -18.16 4.53
CA THR A 102 11.34 -19.53 4.56
C THR A 102 11.06 -20.29 3.27
N VAL A 103 10.00 -19.91 2.54
CA VAL A 103 9.54 -20.62 1.33
C VAL A 103 9.73 -19.79 0.06
N ALA A 104 9.54 -18.47 0.14
CA ALA A 104 9.47 -17.62 -1.04
C ALA A 104 10.83 -17.35 -1.68
N ASN A 105 10.85 -17.38 -3.02
CA ASN A 105 11.95 -16.83 -3.79
C ASN A 105 11.67 -15.34 -4.09
N LEU A 106 12.27 -14.45 -3.30
CA LEU A 106 12.03 -13.01 -3.40
C LEU A 106 12.35 -12.45 -4.80
N ALA A 107 13.41 -12.93 -5.46
CA ALA A 107 13.78 -12.45 -6.79
C ALA A 107 12.73 -12.81 -7.85
N LEU A 108 12.21 -14.05 -7.81
CA LEU A 108 11.13 -14.48 -8.71
C LEU A 108 9.84 -13.73 -8.42
N ALA A 109 9.49 -13.53 -7.16
CA ALA A 109 8.30 -12.79 -6.78
C ALA A 109 8.36 -11.32 -7.22
N ARG A 110 9.48 -10.62 -6.98
CA ARG A 110 9.70 -9.25 -7.47
C ARG A 110 9.54 -9.16 -8.98
N ARG A 111 10.14 -10.11 -9.71
CA ARG A 111 10.03 -10.17 -11.18
C ARG A 111 8.58 -10.39 -11.62
N LYS A 112 7.85 -11.31 -10.98
CA LYS A 112 6.46 -11.58 -11.32
C LYS A 112 5.56 -10.38 -11.04
N VAL A 113 5.74 -9.71 -9.91
CA VAL A 113 4.96 -8.51 -9.56
C VAL A 113 5.25 -7.36 -10.53
N ALA A 114 6.50 -7.16 -10.95
CA ALA A 114 6.84 -6.19 -11.99
C ALA A 114 6.20 -6.53 -13.36
N GLU A 115 6.17 -7.81 -13.73
CA GLU A 115 5.49 -8.28 -14.95
C GLU A 115 3.98 -7.98 -14.90
N VAL A 116 3.32 -8.34 -13.79
CA VAL A 116 1.88 -8.07 -13.58
C VAL A 116 1.60 -6.57 -13.58
N GLN A 117 2.40 -5.78 -12.87
CA GLN A 117 2.30 -4.31 -12.85
C GLN A 117 2.37 -3.73 -14.27
N LYS A 118 3.31 -4.18 -15.09
CA LYS A 118 3.43 -3.72 -16.48
C LYS A 118 2.19 -4.06 -17.33
N GLN A 119 1.59 -5.23 -17.11
CA GLN A 119 0.36 -5.64 -17.81
C GLN A 119 -0.88 -4.86 -17.34
N MET A 120 -0.86 -4.32 -16.11
CA MET A 120 -1.92 -3.47 -15.59
C MET A 120 -1.85 -2.04 -16.13
N VAL A 121 -0.64 -1.48 -16.25
CA VAL A 121 -0.42 -0.12 -16.80
C VAL A 121 -0.91 -0.01 -18.24
N ASN A 122 -0.76 -1.07 -19.04
CA ASN A 122 -1.13 -1.07 -20.46
C ASN A 122 -2.61 -1.38 -20.73
N SER A 123 -3.47 -1.40 -19.70
CA SER A 123 -4.85 -1.88 -19.80
C SER A 123 -5.85 -0.74 -19.69
N GLU A 124 -6.69 -0.54 -20.72
CA GLU A 124 -7.79 0.44 -20.70
C GLU A 124 -8.76 0.24 -19.53
N GLU A 125 -8.92 -1.01 -19.09
CA GLU A 125 -9.78 -1.38 -17.97
C GLU A 125 -9.27 -0.83 -16.62
N SER A 126 -7.95 -0.85 -16.38
CA SER A 126 -7.36 -0.26 -15.18
C SER A 126 -7.63 1.25 -15.15
N ALA A 127 -7.46 1.92 -16.30
CA ALA A 127 -7.73 3.36 -16.44
C ALA A 127 -9.19 3.69 -16.16
N ARG A 128 -10.14 2.89 -16.67
CA ARG A 128 -11.57 3.09 -16.38
C ARG A 128 -11.93 2.92 -14.91
N GLN A 129 -11.38 1.91 -14.23
CA GLN A 129 -11.65 1.71 -12.81
C GLN A 129 -11.05 2.83 -11.94
N ILE A 130 -9.86 3.34 -12.29
CA ILE A 130 -9.27 4.53 -11.66
C ILE A 130 -10.20 5.73 -11.81
N ASP A 131 -10.63 6.02 -13.03
CA ASP A 131 -11.49 7.16 -13.32
C ASP A 131 -12.83 7.03 -12.60
N GLN A 132 -13.39 5.81 -12.51
CA GLN A 132 -14.62 5.55 -11.75
C GLN A 132 -14.45 5.79 -10.25
N THR A 133 -13.39 5.28 -9.62
CA THR A 133 -13.12 5.53 -8.20
C THR A 133 -12.93 7.02 -7.92
N ARG A 134 -12.25 7.75 -8.82
CA ARG A 134 -12.08 9.20 -8.71
C ARG A 134 -13.37 9.99 -8.90
N LEU A 135 -14.21 9.58 -9.84
CA LEU A 135 -15.53 10.19 -10.04
C LEU A 135 -16.40 10.02 -8.79
N ARG A 136 -16.31 8.87 -8.11
CA ARG A 136 -17.01 8.64 -6.83
C ARG A 136 -16.49 9.54 -5.70
N LEU A 137 -15.19 9.82 -5.65
CA LEU A 137 -14.61 10.81 -4.73
C LEU A 137 -15.12 12.23 -5.00
N ILE A 138 -15.02 12.67 -6.26
CA ILE A 138 -15.45 14.02 -6.66
C ILE A 138 -16.96 14.20 -6.45
N GLY A 139 -17.74 13.14 -6.69
CA GLY A 139 -19.18 13.11 -6.48
C GLY A 139 -19.62 13.05 -5.01
N GLY A 140 -18.69 12.95 -4.06
CA GLY A 140 -19.01 12.86 -2.63
C GLY A 140 -19.59 11.52 -2.18
N GLU A 141 -19.57 10.49 -3.04
CA GLU A 141 -19.98 9.12 -2.68
C GLU A 141 -18.92 8.43 -1.79
N LEU A 142 -17.69 8.93 -1.82
CA LEU A 142 -16.58 8.53 -0.95
C LEU A 142 -16.14 9.74 -0.11
N GLU A 143 -16.39 9.68 1.20
CA GLU A 143 -16.02 10.72 2.17
C GLU A 143 -14.52 10.63 2.56
N PRO A 144 -13.76 11.75 2.57
CA PRO A 144 -12.35 11.77 2.99
C PRO A 144 -12.10 11.15 4.38
N SER A 145 -13.03 11.34 5.33
CA SER A 145 -12.93 10.74 6.67
C SER A 145 -13.08 9.21 6.68
N LYS A 146 -13.81 8.64 5.71
CA LYS A 146 -13.87 7.19 5.45
C LYS A 146 -12.69 6.69 4.62
N VAL A 147 -12.08 7.56 3.81
CA VAL A 147 -10.80 7.36 3.09
C VAL A 147 -9.61 7.31 4.06
N TYR A 148 -9.72 7.98 5.21
CA TYR A 148 -8.83 7.81 6.37
C TYR A 148 -9.44 6.90 7.42
N GLY A 149 -10.31 5.95 7.03
CA GLY A 149 -11.22 5.18 7.86
C GLY A 149 -10.86 5.11 9.35
N GLU A 150 -11.84 5.42 10.21
CA GLU A 150 -11.82 4.98 11.60
C GLU A 150 -11.33 3.55 11.59
N ILE A 151 -10.12 3.36 12.12
CA ILE A 151 -9.48 2.07 12.14
C ILE A 151 -10.29 1.27 13.13
N GLU A 152 -11.31 0.54 12.66
CA GLU A 152 -11.97 -0.45 13.49
C GLU A 152 -10.87 -1.43 13.90
N ALA A 153 -10.52 -1.38 15.18
CA ALA A 153 -9.49 -2.22 15.74
C ALA A 153 -9.91 -3.67 15.52
N PHE A 154 -9.21 -4.37 14.64
CA PHE A 154 -9.39 -5.81 14.49
C PHE A 154 -8.94 -6.49 15.79
N PRO A 155 -9.73 -7.41 16.37
CA PRO A 155 -9.25 -8.25 17.45
C PRO A 155 -8.00 -8.99 16.97
N GLN A 156 -6.86 -8.78 17.64
CA GLN A 156 -5.59 -9.37 17.20
C GLN A 156 -5.62 -10.91 17.20
N ASP A 157 -6.52 -11.50 17.98
CA ASP A 157 -6.70 -12.94 18.06
C ASP A 157 -7.25 -13.55 16.76
N ASP A 158 -8.04 -12.78 16.00
CA ASP A 158 -8.65 -13.20 14.73
C ASP A 158 -7.72 -13.01 13.53
N LEU A 159 -6.55 -12.38 13.73
CA LEU A 159 -5.57 -12.20 12.67
C LEU A 159 -4.88 -13.53 12.33
N PRO A 160 -4.77 -13.87 11.02
CA PRO A 160 -3.88 -14.93 10.57
C PRO A 160 -2.47 -14.74 11.15
N PRO A 161 -1.74 -15.82 11.50
CA PRO A 161 -0.44 -15.69 12.16
C PRO A 161 0.56 -14.76 11.47
N PHE A 162 0.58 -14.75 10.13
CA PHE A 162 1.47 -13.89 9.34
C PHE A 162 1.07 -12.40 9.34
N MET A 163 -0.17 -12.06 9.74
CA MET A 163 -0.66 -10.68 9.83
C MET A 163 -0.49 -10.07 11.23
N ARG A 164 -0.27 -10.89 12.27
CA ARG A 164 -0.05 -10.40 13.64
C ARG A 164 1.21 -9.55 13.76
N ASP A 165 2.22 -9.88 12.96
CA ASP A 165 3.49 -9.16 12.90
C ASP A 165 3.59 -8.18 11.73
N ASP A 166 2.49 -7.96 11.00
CA ASP A 166 2.47 -6.98 9.91
C ASP A 166 2.71 -5.56 10.45
N VAL A 167 3.59 -4.83 9.76
CA VAL A 167 3.95 -3.45 10.16
C VAL A 167 2.75 -2.53 10.03
N ALA A 168 1.93 -2.69 8.97
CA ALA A 168 0.76 -1.83 8.77
C ALA A 168 -0.28 -2.06 9.88
N MET A 169 -0.48 -3.30 10.32
CA MET A 169 -1.30 -3.65 11.47
C MET A 169 -0.80 -3.08 12.79
N ARG A 170 0.53 -2.94 12.98
CA ARG A 170 1.10 -2.32 14.18
C ARG A 170 1.06 -0.80 14.16
N LEU A 171 1.01 -0.19 12.98
CA LEU A 171 0.85 1.26 12.80
C LEU A 171 -0.62 1.72 12.95
N LEU A 172 -1.56 0.80 13.19
CA LEU A 172 -2.96 1.14 13.45
C LEU A 172 -3.07 2.05 14.68
N GLY A 173 -3.71 3.20 14.50
CA GLY A 173 -3.89 4.20 15.56
C GLY A 173 -2.72 5.18 15.73
N ILE A 174 -1.65 5.04 14.95
CA ILE A 174 -0.57 6.03 14.90
C ILE A 174 -0.95 7.12 13.90
N ASP A 175 -1.12 8.34 14.39
CA ASP A 175 -1.30 9.52 13.54
C ASP A 175 0.07 9.98 13.01
N VAL A 176 0.46 9.39 11.88
CA VAL A 176 1.73 9.67 11.20
C VAL A 176 1.86 11.16 10.84
N ALA A 177 0.76 11.86 10.56
CA ALA A 177 0.82 13.30 10.24
C ALA A 177 1.25 14.10 11.48
N SER A 178 0.67 13.80 12.63
CA SER A 178 1.05 14.45 13.90
C SER A 178 2.50 14.18 14.29
N GLU A 179 3.03 12.99 14.02
CA GLU A 179 4.43 12.67 14.32
C GLU A 179 5.40 13.37 13.37
N VAL A 180 5.07 13.49 12.08
CA VAL A 180 5.89 14.22 11.11
C VAL A 180 5.93 15.70 11.46
N GLU A 181 4.77 16.32 11.75
CA GLU A 181 4.72 17.71 12.21
C GLU A 181 5.50 17.93 13.51
N ALA A 182 5.43 16.99 14.45
CA ALA A 182 6.19 17.05 15.69
C ALA A 182 7.70 16.98 15.45
N VAL A 183 8.16 16.12 14.53
CA VAL A 183 9.58 16.01 14.17
C VAL A 183 10.06 17.24 13.41
N GLU A 184 9.28 17.75 12.44
CA GLU A 184 9.61 18.98 11.70
C GLU A 184 9.74 20.18 12.65
N LYS A 185 8.79 20.32 13.58
CA LYS A 185 8.85 21.34 14.63
C LYS A 185 10.09 21.17 15.51
N MET A 186 10.41 19.94 15.91
CA MET A 186 11.58 19.66 16.75
C MET A 186 12.90 19.98 16.02
N LEU A 187 12.98 19.70 14.72
CA LEU A 187 14.13 20.04 13.87
C LEU A 187 14.26 21.57 13.69
N HIS A 188 13.14 22.27 13.53
CA HIS A 188 13.13 23.73 13.48
C HIS A 188 13.63 24.36 14.79
N ASP A 189 13.09 23.89 15.93
CA ASP A 189 13.51 24.33 17.26
C ASP A 189 14.99 24.02 17.55
N LEU A 190 15.53 22.93 17.00
CA LEU A 190 16.97 22.58 17.09
C LEU A 190 17.83 23.54 16.25
N ALA A 191 17.41 23.87 15.03
CA ALA A 191 18.12 24.79 14.15
C ALA A 191 18.18 26.22 14.72
N GLU A 192 17.14 26.66 15.43
CA GLU A 192 17.10 27.96 16.10
C GLU A 192 18.00 28.03 17.35
N ARG A 193 18.29 26.89 18.00
CA ARG A 193 19.16 26.83 19.18
C ARG A 193 20.65 26.80 18.84
N GLU A 194 21.00 26.51 17.59
CA GLU A 194 22.39 26.50 17.10
C GLU A 194 22.84 27.86 16.51
N GLN A 195 21.98 28.88 16.52
CA GLN A 195 22.29 30.27 16.15
C GLN A 195 22.47 31.17 17.38
#